data_AF-A0A3D8JQ77-F1
#
_entry.id   AF-A0A3D8JQ77-F1
#
_cell.length_a   1.000
_cell.length_b   1.000
_cell.length_c   1.000
_cell.angle_alpha   90.00
_cell.angle_beta   90.00
_cell.angle_gamma   90.00
#
_symmetry.space_group_name_H-M   'P 1'
#
loop_
_entity.id
_entity.type
_entity.pdbx_description
1 polymer ?
#
loop_
_entity_poly.entity_id
_entity_poly.type
_entity_poly.pdbx_seq_one_letter_code
_entity_poly.pdbx_strand_id
1 'polypeptide(L)'
;MGATRRIAVSAVALSTVADTFRLTLADVTREAAGKLIDVVPSNTGALRNFGLETALGQVEALFDHAFKDEQLVGRYRFFMVEKTATGDVEAREFWAVLFDANYNATWDPEANYGWTFMPGSYDTPAMMGRFALALLAKIQARIKKYDTKF
;
A
#
# COMPACT_ATOMS: atom_id res chain seq x y z
N MET A 1 0.00 32.09 -9.20
CA MET A 1 0.99 31.10 -8.68
C MET A 1 1.30 30.13 -9.81
N GLY A 2 2.58 29.93 -10.18
CA GLY A 2 2.94 29.10 -11.36
C GLY A 2 2.64 27.60 -11.18
N ALA A 3 2.44 26.87 -12.28
CA ALA A 3 2.06 25.45 -12.28
C ALA A 3 3.05 24.55 -11.52
N THR A 4 4.36 24.75 -11.72
CA THR A 4 5.43 23.99 -11.05
C THR A 4 5.38 24.13 -9.53
N ARG A 5 5.09 25.33 -9.02
CA ARG A 5 4.99 25.57 -7.57
C ARG A 5 3.78 24.85 -6.96
N ARG A 6 2.65 24.78 -7.67
CA ARG A 6 1.46 24.04 -7.22
C ARG A 6 1.72 22.53 -7.14
N ILE A 7 2.41 21.97 -8.14
CA ILE A 7 2.78 20.55 -8.16
C ILE A 7 3.72 20.22 -6.99
N ALA A 8 4.73 21.07 -6.74
CA ALA A 8 5.67 20.86 -5.63
C ALA A 8 4.98 20.89 -4.26
N VAL A 9 4.07 21.85 -4.03
CA VAL A 9 3.28 21.92 -2.79
C VAL A 9 2.39 20.69 -2.62
N SER A 10 1.76 20.22 -3.71
CA SER A 10 0.92 19.02 -3.69
C SER A 10 1.73 17.77 -3.37
N ALA A 11 2.93 17.63 -3.93
CA ALA A 11 3.83 16.50 -3.64
C ALA A 11 4.28 16.44 -2.17
N VAL A 12 4.49 17.61 -1.54
CA VAL A 12 4.82 17.68 -0.10
C VAL A 12 3.63 17.25 0.75
N ALA A 13 2.41 17.71 0.44
CA ALA A 13 1.21 17.30 1.15
C ALA A 13 0.99 15.77 1.02
N LEU A 14 1.13 15.22 -0.18
CA LEU A 14 1.00 13.79 -0.46
C LEU A 14 2.06 12.96 0.27
N SER A 15 3.26 13.51 0.45
CA SER A 15 4.31 12.86 1.23
C SER A 15 3.91 12.67 2.69
N THR A 16 3.31 13.69 3.32
CA THR A 16 2.80 13.59 4.70
C THR A 16 1.65 12.59 4.80
N VAL A 17 0.76 12.56 3.80
CA VAL A 17 -0.33 11.59 3.74
C VAL A 17 0.19 10.16 3.58
N ALA A 18 1.24 9.95 2.78
CA ALA A 18 1.89 8.65 2.61
C ALA A 18 2.51 8.14 3.93
N ASP A 19 3.20 9.01 4.67
CA ASP A 19 3.75 8.68 5.99
C ASP A 19 2.63 8.30 6.97
N THR A 20 1.51 9.03 6.93
CA THR A 20 0.32 8.74 7.72
C THR A 20 -0.26 7.37 7.39
N PHE A 21 -0.44 7.06 6.10
CA PHE A 21 -0.95 5.76 5.64
C PHE A 21 -0.14 4.60 6.25
N ARG A 22 1.19 4.67 6.15
CA ARG A 22 2.10 3.63 6.67
C ARG A 22 1.98 3.49 8.18
N LEU A 23 1.96 4.60 8.92
CA LEU A 23 1.85 4.59 10.38
C LEU A 23 0.51 4.03 10.84
N THR A 24 -0.59 4.50 10.25
CA THR A 24 -1.93 4.01 10.58
C THR A 24 -2.09 2.53 10.25
N LEU A 25 -1.52 2.06 9.13
CA LEU A 25 -1.51 0.63 8.81
C LEU A 25 -0.79 -0.17 9.90
N ALA A 26 0.41 0.28 10.30
CA ALA A 26 1.21 -0.39 11.31
C ALA A 26 0.53 -0.43 12.68
N ASP A 27 -0.17 0.62 13.06
CA ASP A 27 -0.90 0.66 14.34
C ASP A 27 -2.10 -0.28 14.32
N VAL A 28 -2.91 -0.24 13.26
CA VAL A 28 -4.09 -1.10 13.12
C VAL A 28 -3.73 -2.58 13.05
N THR A 29 -2.66 -2.95 12.34
CA THR A 29 -2.25 -4.36 12.25
C THR A 29 -1.57 -4.87 13.52
N ARG A 30 -0.95 -3.99 14.31
CA ARG A 30 -0.38 -4.34 15.63
C ARG A 30 -1.45 -4.62 16.68
N GLU A 31 -2.56 -3.87 16.65
CA GLU A 31 -3.68 -4.05 17.59
C GLU A 31 -4.54 -5.29 17.27
N ALA A 32 -4.48 -5.79 16.03
CA ALA A 32 -5.19 -7.00 15.65
C ALA A 32 -4.62 -8.23 16.38
N ALA A 33 -5.49 -8.94 17.12
CA ALA A 33 -5.15 -10.04 18.04
C ALA A 33 -4.39 -11.25 17.45
N GLY A 34 -4.07 -11.23 16.15
CA GLY A 34 -3.36 -12.29 15.46
C GLY A 34 -2.24 -11.84 14.52
N LYS A 35 -1.77 -10.57 14.57
CA LYS A 35 -0.69 -10.01 13.73
C LYS A 35 -0.68 -10.57 12.30
N LEU A 36 -1.67 -10.17 11.51
CA LEU A 36 -1.80 -10.68 10.14
C LEU A 36 -0.73 -10.12 9.20
N ILE A 37 -0.24 -8.91 9.51
CA ILE A 37 0.75 -8.17 8.73
C ILE A 37 1.64 -7.40 9.70
N ASP A 38 2.95 -7.58 9.60
CA ASP A 38 3.94 -6.72 10.25
C ASP A 38 4.50 -5.72 9.23
N VAL A 39 4.44 -4.42 9.56
CA VAL A 39 5.03 -3.36 8.74
C VAL A 39 6.50 -3.21 9.12
N VAL A 40 7.40 -3.42 8.16
CA VAL A 40 8.84 -3.44 8.36
C VAL A 40 9.55 -2.40 7.47
N PRO A 41 10.82 -2.05 7.75
CA PRO A 41 11.60 -1.21 6.84
C PRO A 41 11.67 -1.80 5.42
N SER A 42 11.69 -0.92 4.42
CA SER A 42 11.86 -1.30 3.01
C SER A 42 13.25 -1.85 2.71
N ASN A 43 13.33 -2.81 1.78
CA ASN A 43 14.59 -3.31 1.25
C ASN A 43 15.18 -2.44 0.13
N THR A 44 14.42 -1.46 -0.38
CA THR A 44 14.81 -0.59 -1.51
C THR A 44 15.52 0.71 -1.07
N GLY A 45 15.54 1.01 0.23
CA GLY A 45 16.22 2.19 0.78
C GLY A 45 15.54 3.55 0.53
N ALA A 46 14.39 3.60 -0.13
CA ALA A 46 13.65 4.86 -0.30
C ALA A 46 12.77 5.17 0.93
N LEU A 47 12.76 6.44 1.34
CA LEU A 47 12.23 6.89 2.64
C LEU A 47 10.78 6.47 2.95
N ARG A 48 9.91 6.44 1.93
CA ARG A 48 8.46 6.19 2.10
C ARG A 48 8.03 4.80 1.68
N ASN A 49 8.96 4.02 1.17
CA ASN A 49 8.72 2.62 0.89
C ASN A 49 8.70 1.87 2.22
N PHE A 50 7.96 0.77 2.27
CA PHE A 50 7.96 -0.12 3.42
C PHE A 50 7.78 -1.56 2.97
N GLY A 51 8.30 -2.47 3.78
CA GLY A 51 8.02 -3.89 3.63
C GLY A 51 6.80 -4.28 4.46
N LEU A 52 6.17 -5.38 4.04
CA LEU A 52 5.10 -6.05 4.76
C LEU A 52 5.47 -7.53 4.88
N GLU A 53 5.59 -8.00 6.12
CA GLU A 53 5.77 -9.41 6.41
C GLU A 53 4.41 -10.01 6.73
N THR A 54 4.06 -11.08 6.03
CA THR A 54 2.81 -11.81 6.22
C THR A 54 3.09 -13.29 6.30
N ALA A 55 2.15 -14.07 6.84
CA ALA A 55 2.22 -15.53 6.80
C ALA A 55 2.24 -16.10 5.36
N LEU A 56 1.85 -15.29 4.36
CA LEU A 56 1.73 -15.67 2.96
C LEU A 56 2.93 -15.26 2.10
N GLY A 57 3.90 -14.54 2.67
CA GLY A 57 5.08 -14.05 1.97
C GLY A 57 5.43 -12.60 2.30
N GLN A 58 6.49 -12.11 1.65
CA GLN A 58 6.97 -10.73 1.77
C GLN A 58 6.43 -9.86 0.64
N VAL A 59 5.99 -8.66 1.01
CA VAL A 59 5.50 -7.64 0.07
C VAL A 59 6.28 -6.36 0.24
N GLU A 60 6.66 -5.73 -0.87
CA GLU A 60 7.27 -4.41 -0.89
C GLU A 60 6.23 -3.38 -1.36
N ALA A 61 6.00 -2.34 -0.58
CA ALA A 61 5.16 -1.21 -0.94
C ALA A 61 6.03 -0.03 -1.38
N LEU A 62 5.92 0.36 -2.65
CA LEU A 62 6.67 1.47 -3.24
C LEU A 62 5.77 2.71 -3.37
N PHE A 63 6.23 3.84 -2.82
CA PHE A 63 5.55 5.12 -2.95
C PHE A 63 6.01 5.87 -4.20
N ASP A 64 5.06 6.34 -5.00
CA ASP A 64 5.29 7.34 -6.02
C ASP A 64 4.06 8.25 -6.19
N HIS A 65 4.12 9.15 -7.17
CA HIS A 65 3.00 10.01 -7.54
C HIS A 65 2.39 9.55 -8.87
N ALA A 66 1.10 9.75 -9.02
CA ALA A 66 0.36 9.53 -10.27
C ALA A 66 -0.54 10.73 -10.58
N PHE A 67 -1.17 10.72 -11.76
CA PHE A 67 -2.25 11.64 -12.10
C PHE A 67 -3.57 10.89 -12.17
N LYS A 68 -4.61 11.43 -11.53
CA LYS A 68 -6.00 11.01 -11.67
C LYS A 68 -6.83 12.26 -11.96
N ASP A 69 -7.57 12.28 -13.06
CA ASP A 69 -8.40 13.41 -13.48
C ASP A 69 -7.62 14.76 -13.46
N GLU A 70 -6.41 14.75 -14.02
CA GLU A 70 -5.45 15.87 -14.04
C GLU A 70 -4.92 16.33 -12.67
N GLN A 71 -5.30 15.66 -11.59
CA GLN A 71 -4.80 15.95 -10.24
C GLN A 71 -3.65 15.04 -9.86
N LEU A 72 -2.61 15.62 -9.25
CA LEU A 72 -1.52 14.85 -8.68
C LEU A 72 -2.02 14.11 -7.44
N VAL A 73 -1.79 12.81 -7.39
CA VAL A 73 -2.21 11.92 -6.30
C VAL A 73 -1.04 11.08 -5.81
N GLY A 74 -1.12 10.62 -4.57
CA GLY A 74 -0.16 9.67 -4.00
C GLY A 74 -0.55 8.25 -4.41
N ARG A 75 0.45 7.40 -4.63
CA ARG A 75 0.23 6.00 -4.97
C ARG A 75 1.16 5.10 -4.19
N TYR A 76 0.61 4.04 -3.61
CA TYR A 76 1.37 2.89 -3.18
C TYR A 76 1.18 1.74 -4.18
N ARG A 77 2.28 1.21 -4.70
CA ARG A 77 2.32 0.01 -5.53
C ARG A 77 2.88 -1.15 -4.73
N PHE A 78 2.18 -2.27 -4.73
CA PHE A 78 2.52 -3.45 -3.94
C PHE A 78 3.13 -4.52 -4.83
N PHE A 79 4.28 -5.02 -4.43
CA PHE A 79 5.06 -6.04 -5.13
C PHE A 79 5.22 -7.26 -4.25
N MET A 80 4.93 -8.44 -4.80
CA MET A 80 5.31 -9.68 -4.13
C MET A 80 6.78 -9.93 -4.39
N VAL A 81 7.54 -10.19 -3.32
CA VAL A 81 8.99 -10.47 -3.41
C VAL A 81 9.19 -11.97 -3.25
N GLU A 82 9.72 -12.60 -4.29
CA GLU A 82 9.96 -14.05 -4.32
C GLU A 82 11.42 -14.33 -4.67
N LYS A 83 11.97 -15.42 -4.10
CA LYS A 83 13.24 -15.98 -4.56
C LYS A 83 12.96 -17.04 -5.61
N THR A 84 13.63 -16.94 -6.75
CA THR A 84 13.60 -17.97 -7.78
C THR A 84 14.38 -19.20 -7.33
N ALA A 85 14.22 -20.31 -8.06
CA ALA A 85 15.01 -21.53 -7.84
C ALA A 85 16.52 -21.32 -8.02
N THR A 86 16.93 -20.29 -8.77
CA THR A 86 18.34 -19.90 -8.96
C THR A 86 18.86 -18.99 -7.84
N GLY A 87 17.99 -18.58 -6.90
CA GLY A 87 18.33 -17.69 -5.79
C GLY A 87 18.18 -16.20 -6.11
N ASP A 88 17.77 -15.85 -7.34
CA ASP A 88 17.51 -14.47 -7.73
C ASP A 88 16.25 -13.93 -7.06
N VAL A 89 16.22 -12.63 -6.75
CA VAL A 89 15.05 -11.98 -6.18
C VAL A 89 14.23 -11.34 -7.31
N GLU A 90 12.99 -11.79 -7.46
CA GLU A 90 12.02 -11.20 -8.37
C GLU A 90 10.95 -10.43 -7.58
N ALA A 91 10.57 -9.25 -8.09
CA ALA A 91 9.48 -8.44 -7.55
C ALA A 91 8.40 -8.28 -8.62
N ARG A 92 7.16 -8.68 -8.30
CA ARG A 92 6.03 -8.60 -9.24
C ARG A 92 4.91 -7.74 -8.68
N GLU A 93 4.59 -6.65 -9.39
CA GLU A 93 3.48 -5.78 -9.02
C GLU A 93 2.17 -6.56 -9.02
N PHE A 94 1.32 -6.29 -8.03
CA PHE A 94 0.04 -6.97 -7.93
C PHE A 94 -1.16 -6.13 -7.60
N TRP A 95 -0.91 -4.96 -7.02
CA TRP A 95 -1.96 -4.08 -6.61
C TRP A 95 -1.39 -2.69 -6.43
N ALA A 96 -2.28 -1.71 -6.51
CA ALA A 96 -1.94 -0.34 -6.20
C ALA A 96 -3.16 0.33 -5.56
N VAL A 97 -2.88 1.29 -4.68
CA VAL A 97 -3.89 2.19 -4.13
C VAL A 97 -3.50 3.61 -4.43
N LEU A 98 -4.49 4.44 -4.75
CA LEU A 98 -4.32 5.88 -4.88
C LEU A 98 -4.93 6.58 -3.69
N PHE A 99 -4.35 7.72 -3.31
CA PHE A 99 -4.91 8.61 -2.30
C PHE A 99 -4.66 10.08 -2.64
N ASP A 100 -5.59 10.93 -2.20
CA ASP A 100 -5.47 12.38 -2.34
C ASP A 100 -4.84 13.02 -1.09
N ALA A 101 -4.68 14.35 -1.13
CA ALA A 101 -4.15 15.11 0.01
C ALA A 101 -5.10 15.17 1.23
N ASN A 102 -6.35 14.71 1.08
CA ASN A 102 -7.39 14.71 2.11
C ASN A 102 -7.59 13.31 2.72
N TYR A 103 -6.63 12.39 2.54
CA TYR A 103 -6.68 11.02 3.05
C TYR A 103 -7.81 10.17 2.44
N ASN A 104 -8.40 10.58 1.32
CA ASN A 104 -9.35 9.75 0.60
C ASN A 104 -8.57 8.76 -0.26
N ALA A 105 -9.00 7.50 -0.30
CA ALA A 105 -8.33 6.42 -0.99
C ALA A 105 -9.28 5.59 -1.86
N THR A 106 -8.69 4.91 -2.85
CA THR A 106 -9.36 3.94 -3.70
C THR A 106 -8.58 2.63 -3.74
N TRP A 107 -9.33 1.53 -3.77
CA TRP A 107 -8.84 0.16 -3.90
C TRP A 107 -8.35 -0.16 -5.32
N ASP A 108 -8.90 0.54 -6.31
CA ASP A 108 -8.60 0.39 -7.72
C ASP A 108 -8.19 1.76 -8.26
N PRO A 109 -7.01 1.92 -8.90
CA PRO A 109 -6.58 3.19 -9.45
C PRO A 109 -7.60 3.87 -10.39
N GLU A 110 -8.42 3.10 -11.09
CA GLU A 110 -9.42 3.63 -12.02
C GLU A 110 -10.68 4.12 -11.29
N ALA A 111 -11.03 3.53 -10.15
CA ALA A 111 -12.25 3.83 -9.42
C ALA A 111 -12.21 5.19 -8.68
N ASN A 112 -13.39 5.69 -8.32
CA ASN A 112 -13.53 6.86 -7.45
C ASN A 112 -13.03 6.56 -6.03
N TYR A 113 -12.64 7.62 -5.31
CA TYR A 113 -12.33 7.50 -3.89
C TYR A 113 -13.55 6.98 -3.11
N GLY A 114 -13.35 5.91 -2.34
CA GLY A 114 -14.42 5.17 -1.70
C GLY A 114 -14.24 4.94 -0.19
N TRP A 115 -13.09 5.34 0.35
CA TRP A 115 -12.77 5.19 1.77
C TRP A 115 -11.74 6.23 2.22
N THR A 116 -11.53 6.35 3.53
CA THR A 116 -10.58 7.30 4.11
C THR A 116 -9.74 6.64 5.19
N PHE A 117 -8.54 7.18 5.41
CA PHE A 117 -7.63 6.83 6.50
C PHE A 117 -7.19 8.07 7.29
N MET A 118 -8.06 9.09 7.35
CA MET A 118 -7.79 10.32 8.08
C MET A 118 -7.53 10.03 9.58
N PRO A 119 -6.41 10.50 10.16
CA PRO A 119 -6.14 10.35 11.59
C PRO A 119 -7.26 10.90 12.46
N GLY A 120 -7.64 10.17 13.49
CA GLY A 120 -8.69 10.58 14.43
C GLY A 120 -10.13 10.39 13.94
N SER A 121 -10.34 9.99 12.67
CA SER A 121 -11.66 9.55 12.22
C SER A 121 -12.02 8.20 12.84
N TYR A 122 -13.27 8.07 13.31
CA TYR A 122 -13.80 6.83 13.90
C TYR A 122 -13.73 5.63 12.94
N ASP A 123 -13.86 5.88 11.63
CA ASP A 123 -13.89 4.82 10.62
C ASP A 123 -12.51 4.32 10.22
N THR A 124 -11.45 5.06 10.54
CA THR A 124 -10.08 4.78 10.07
C THR A 124 -9.58 3.38 10.47
N PRO A 125 -9.71 2.92 11.72
CA PRO A 125 -9.30 1.57 12.10
C PRO A 125 -10.02 0.48 11.28
N ALA A 126 -11.33 0.65 11.07
CA ALA A 126 -12.13 -0.30 10.31
C ALA A 126 -11.73 -0.33 8.83
N MET A 127 -11.50 0.84 8.21
CA MET A 127 -11.10 0.94 6.80
C MET A 127 -9.68 0.41 6.57
N MET A 128 -8.74 0.73 7.44
CA MET A 128 -7.37 0.21 7.36
C MET A 128 -7.31 -1.30 7.65
N GLY A 129 -8.14 -1.80 8.56
CA GLY A 129 -8.30 -3.24 8.78
C GLY A 129 -8.85 -3.95 7.54
N ARG A 130 -9.87 -3.38 6.89
CA ARG A 130 -10.38 -3.88 5.60
C ARG A 130 -9.31 -3.83 4.51
N PHE A 131 -8.48 -2.79 4.48
CA PHE A 131 -7.34 -2.71 3.57
C PHE A 131 -6.35 -3.86 3.80
N ALA A 132 -5.96 -4.12 5.05
CA ALA A 132 -5.06 -5.22 5.38
C ALA A 132 -5.64 -6.58 4.95
N LEU A 133 -6.93 -6.82 5.21
CA LEU A 133 -7.61 -8.04 4.79
C LEU A 133 -7.69 -8.17 3.27
N ALA A 134 -8.00 -7.08 2.55
CA ALA A 134 -8.01 -7.07 1.09
C ALA A 134 -6.62 -7.36 0.52
N LEU A 135 -5.56 -6.79 1.10
CA LEU A 135 -4.19 -7.04 0.72
C LEU A 135 -3.84 -8.52 0.87
N LEU A 136 -4.16 -9.14 2.01
CA LEU A 136 -3.95 -10.56 2.26
C LEU A 136 -4.72 -11.43 1.27
N ALA A 137 -5.97 -11.08 0.96
CA ALA A 137 -6.75 -11.78 -0.05
C ALA A 137 -6.11 -11.70 -1.44
N LYS A 138 -5.55 -10.55 -1.83
CA LYS A 138 -4.81 -10.37 -3.08
C LYS A 138 -3.52 -11.19 -3.11
N ILE A 139 -2.80 -11.30 -1.99
CA ILE A 139 -1.62 -12.17 -1.85
C ILE A 139 -2.04 -13.64 -1.98
N GLN A 140 -3.05 -14.07 -1.22
CA GLN A 140 -3.56 -15.45 -1.24
C GLN A 140 -4.00 -15.90 -2.64
N ALA A 141 -4.64 -15.01 -3.41
CA ALA A 141 -5.08 -15.30 -4.78
C ALA A 141 -3.93 -15.61 -5.75
N ARG A 142 -2.68 -15.26 -5.37
CA ARG A 142 -1.48 -15.52 -6.18
C ARG A 142 -0.73 -16.78 -5.79
N ILE A 143 -1.05 -17.39 -4.65
CA ILE A 143 -0.44 -18.65 -4.24
C ILE A 143 -0.84 -19.73 -5.25
N LYS A 144 0.15 -20.33 -5.91
CA LYS A 144 -0.07 -21.41 -6.88
C LYS A 144 -0.75 -22.59 -6.18
N LYS A 145 -1.88 -23.03 -6.73
CA LYS A 145 -2.49 -24.32 -6.37
C LYS A 145 -1.79 -25.40 -7.17
N TYR A 146 -1.23 -26.38 -6.48
CA TYR A 146 -0.77 -27.61 -7.11
C TYR A 146 -1.94 -28.59 -7.11
N ASP A 147 -2.53 -28.85 -8.27
CA ASP A 147 -3.46 -29.95 -8.45
C ASP A 147 -2.66 -31.25 -8.51
N THR A 148 -2.62 -31.99 -7.40
CA THR A 148 -2.13 -33.36 -7.37
C THR A 148 -3.16 -34.27 -8.04
N LYS A 149 -3.12 -34.33 -9.38
CA LYS A 149 -3.61 -35.51 -10.10
C LYS A 149 -2.49 -36.55 -10.05
N PHE A 150 -2.57 -37.42 -9.06
CA PHE A 150 -1.89 -38.72 -9.10
C PHE A 150 -2.71 -39.70 -9.93
#